data_AF-A0A7G9FGY4-F1
#
_entry.id   AF-A0A7G9FGY4-F1
#
_cell.length_a   1.000
_cell.length_b   1.000
_cell.length_c   1.000
_cell.angle_alpha   90.00
_cell.angle_beta   90.00
_cell.angle_gamma   90.00
#
_symmetry.space_group_name_H-M   'P 1'
#
loop_
_entity.id
_entity.type
_entity.pdbx_description
1 polymer ?
#
loop_
_entity_poly.entity_id
_entity_poly.type
_entity_poly.pdbx_seq_one_letter_code
_entity_poly.pdbx_strand_id
1 'polypeptide(L)'
;MPKTIKLLTRFFLPLALMTAAYAGENRSVSDNSFGGFDVYTFSSGDKDATYYLNENTLHIQERSLGSRYNSYDQTITFSTIEKNGVPYIRYTESDRQYISLDGKKFEVKKSDGTEWEAVFFKNEYFFVLLNKDGTCLYGAKNAYDTWEYHVHDTEVKQSSSLKEKTKSYSINDMGCNFPEKRTVWGAPWCEGVQGQGIGERLEFSLKKNNSYAEVFGKQKIFISIGYVDYSRPDLYSANSRPKTLSVYINDAFYKDIHLDDTSGYQDLLKDRLLTANDTIKIIIKDVYAGDNYQDTCINDIFILPVRN
;
A
#
# COMPACT_ATOMS: atom_id res chain seq x y z
N MET A 1 54.30 -50.44 -23.65
CA MET A 1 54.19 -49.74 -22.35
C MET A 1 55.14 -48.54 -22.36
N PRO A 2 54.82 -47.37 -21.79
CA PRO A 2 53.49 -46.82 -21.50
C PRO A 2 53.28 -45.47 -22.24
N LYS A 3 52.16 -45.29 -22.94
CA LYS A 3 50.93 -44.63 -22.46
C LYS A 3 51.16 -43.18 -22.00
N THR A 4 51.12 -42.24 -22.96
CA THR A 4 50.94 -40.82 -22.69
C THR A 4 49.53 -40.59 -22.16
N ILE A 5 49.43 -40.33 -20.86
CA ILE A 5 48.20 -39.99 -20.15
C ILE A 5 47.79 -38.57 -20.60
N LYS A 6 46.65 -38.44 -21.27
CA LYS A 6 45.97 -37.15 -21.42
C LYS A 6 45.55 -36.69 -20.02
N LEU A 7 46.28 -35.72 -19.48
CA LEU A 7 45.93 -35.07 -18.23
C LEU A 7 44.66 -34.24 -18.47
N LEU A 8 43.56 -34.66 -17.86
CA LEU A 8 42.32 -33.87 -17.78
C LEU A 8 42.66 -32.51 -17.17
N THR A 9 42.55 -31.47 -17.99
CA THR A 9 42.53 -30.08 -17.53
C THR A 9 41.24 -29.91 -16.72
N ARG A 10 41.31 -30.04 -15.39
CA ARG A 10 40.26 -29.53 -14.51
C ARG A 10 40.29 -28.02 -14.61
N PHE A 11 39.52 -27.46 -15.54
CA PHE A 11 39.05 -26.09 -15.40
C PHE A 11 38.16 -26.06 -14.15
N PHE A 12 38.71 -25.55 -13.06
CA PHE A 12 37.90 -24.95 -12.02
C PHE A 12 37.06 -23.87 -12.71
N LEU A 13 35.77 -24.14 -12.90
CA LEU A 13 34.81 -23.04 -13.05
C LEU A 13 34.98 -22.20 -11.77
N PRO A 14 35.34 -20.90 -11.86
CA PRO A 14 35.01 -20.03 -10.76
C PRO A 14 33.49 -20.12 -10.65
N LEU A 15 33.02 -20.47 -9.45
CA LEU A 15 31.65 -20.26 -9.04
C LEU A 15 31.40 -18.77 -9.26
N ALA A 16 30.90 -18.41 -10.44
CA ALA A 16 30.39 -17.09 -10.71
C ALA A 16 29.27 -16.95 -9.69
N LEU A 17 29.54 -16.17 -8.64
CA LEU A 17 28.53 -15.50 -7.86
C LEU A 17 27.54 -14.99 -8.90
N MET A 18 26.35 -15.59 -8.97
CA MET A 18 25.22 -14.92 -9.58
C MET A 18 25.02 -13.69 -8.70
N THR A 19 25.64 -12.59 -9.11
CA THR A 19 25.23 -11.26 -8.68
C THR A 19 23.77 -11.18 -9.05
N ALA A 20 22.90 -11.34 -8.05
CA ALA A 20 21.49 -11.04 -8.20
C ALA A 20 21.40 -9.67 -8.88
N ALA A 21 20.76 -9.64 -10.05
CA ALA A 21 20.48 -8.39 -10.73
C ALA A 21 19.55 -7.59 -9.82
N TYR A 22 20.14 -6.62 -9.11
CA TYR A 22 19.39 -5.65 -8.33
C TYR A 22 18.90 -4.58 -9.31
N ALA A 23 17.60 -4.55 -9.56
CA ALA A 23 16.93 -3.53 -10.35
C ALA A 23 15.96 -2.73 -9.48
N GLY A 24 15.84 -1.45 -9.78
CA GLY A 24 15.03 -0.46 -9.08
C GLY A 24 15.85 0.80 -8.86
N GLU A 25 16.22 1.46 -9.96
CA GLU A 25 16.60 2.87 -9.94
C GLU A 25 15.34 3.67 -9.58
N ASN A 26 15.22 4.11 -8.33
CA ASN A 26 14.23 5.12 -7.99
C ASN A 26 14.76 6.48 -8.44
N ARG A 27 14.03 7.12 -9.35
CA ARG A 27 14.22 8.55 -9.62
C ARG A 27 13.82 9.34 -8.36
N SER A 28 14.56 10.42 -8.12
CA SER A 28 14.36 11.40 -7.04
C SER A 28 12.89 11.80 -6.83
N VAL A 29 12.48 11.92 -5.56
CA VAL A 29 11.17 12.37 -5.05
C VAL A 29 10.74 13.75 -5.61
N SER A 30 11.67 14.54 -6.15
CA SER A 30 11.41 15.94 -6.55
C SER A 30 10.80 16.14 -7.94
N ASP A 31 10.67 15.11 -8.78
CA ASP A 31 10.19 15.24 -10.18
C ASP A 31 9.12 14.19 -10.55
N ASN A 32 8.19 13.91 -9.64
CA ASN A 32 7.08 12.99 -9.92
C ASN A 32 6.06 13.55 -10.93
N SER A 33 6.19 14.80 -11.38
CA SER A 33 5.31 15.36 -12.40
C SER A 33 5.95 15.31 -13.80
N PHE A 34 5.43 14.47 -14.71
CA PHE A 34 5.84 14.48 -16.12
C PHE A 34 4.68 14.95 -16.99
N GLY A 35 4.82 16.13 -17.61
CA GLY A 35 3.81 16.65 -18.54
C GLY A 35 2.41 16.83 -17.93
N GLY A 36 2.34 17.14 -16.62
CA GLY A 36 1.06 17.28 -15.89
C GLY A 36 0.52 15.99 -15.27
N PHE A 37 1.27 14.89 -15.36
CA PHE A 37 0.93 13.61 -14.71
C PHE A 37 1.78 13.36 -13.48
N ASP A 38 1.14 12.91 -12.39
CA ASP A 38 1.78 12.21 -11.30
C ASP A 38 2.31 10.85 -11.83
N VAL A 39 3.60 10.59 -11.68
CA VAL A 39 4.27 9.38 -12.17
C VAL A 39 4.63 8.49 -10.99
N TYR A 40 4.11 7.27 -11.01
CA TYR A 40 4.43 6.24 -10.03
C TYR A 40 5.08 5.06 -10.75
N THR A 41 6.35 4.80 -10.45
CA THR A 41 7.07 3.65 -10.98
C THR A 41 7.34 2.65 -9.87
N PHE A 42 7.04 1.40 -10.15
CA PHE A 42 7.18 0.31 -9.21
C PHE A 42 7.77 -0.92 -9.91
N SER A 43 8.68 -1.63 -9.24
CA SER A 43 9.43 -2.75 -9.81
C SER A 43 9.41 -3.97 -8.88
N SER A 44 9.10 -5.15 -9.39
CA SER A 44 9.16 -6.42 -8.65
C SER A 44 9.71 -7.55 -9.52
N GLY A 45 10.89 -8.06 -9.15
CA GLY A 45 11.57 -9.13 -9.86
C GLY A 45 11.77 -8.80 -11.34
N ASP A 46 11.09 -9.56 -12.20
CA ASP A 46 11.14 -9.43 -13.64
C ASP A 46 10.01 -8.55 -14.21
N LYS A 47 9.43 -7.64 -13.41
CA LYS A 47 8.34 -6.77 -13.86
C LYS A 47 8.54 -5.32 -13.41
N ASP A 48 8.29 -4.41 -14.33
CA ASP A 48 8.19 -2.98 -14.05
C ASP A 48 6.79 -2.48 -14.43
N ALA A 49 6.14 -1.75 -13.53
CA ALA A 49 4.89 -1.05 -13.80
C ALA A 49 5.10 0.46 -13.59
N THR A 50 4.81 1.25 -14.60
CA THR A 50 4.75 2.71 -14.49
C THR A 50 3.33 3.19 -14.73
N TYR A 51 2.87 4.03 -13.82
CA TYR A 51 1.55 4.63 -13.83
C TYR A 51 1.69 6.14 -14.02
N TYR A 52 0.97 6.69 -14.99
CA TYR A 52 0.86 8.12 -15.22
C TYR A 52 -0.58 8.54 -14.92
N LEU A 53 -0.75 9.25 -13.82
CA LEU A 53 -2.04 9.62 -13.28
C LEU A 53 -2.22 11.14 -13.37
N ASN A 54 -3.36 11.61 -13.85
CA ASN A 54 -3.75 13.03 -13.74
C ASN A 54 -5.15 13.14 -13.13
N GLU A 55 -5.87 14.23 -13.39
CA GLU A 55 -7.21 14.48 -12.87
C GLU A 55 -8.29 13.47 -13.31
N ASN A 56 -8.16 12.86 -14.50
CA ASN A 56 -9.22 12.04 -15.10
C ASN A 56 -8.70 10.84 -15.93
N THR A 57 -7.38 10.64 -16.02
CA THR A 57 -6.79 9.50 -16.71
C THR A 57 -5.70 8.83 -15.87
N LEU A 58 -5.64 7.51 -16.00
CA LEU A 58 -4.59 6.64 -15.50
C LEU A 58 -4.04 5.84 -16.68
N HIS A 59 -2.83 6.19 -17.13
CA HIS A 59 -2.09 5.39 -18.10
C HIS A 59 -1.22 4.38 -17.36
N ILE A 60 -1.29 3.12 -17.76
CA ILE A 60 -0.61 2.00 -17.14
C ILE A 60 0.33 1.41 -18.17
N GLN A 61 1.62 1.36 -17.84
CA GLN A 61 2.64 0.69 -18.64
C GLN A 61 3.28 -0.40 -17.80
N GLU A 62 2.91 -1.65 -18.04
CA GLU A 62 3.58 -2.81 -17.43
C GLU A 62 4.54 -3.43 -18.44
N ARG A 63 5.75 -3.77 -18.01
CA ARG A 63 6.79 -4.46 -18.78
C ARG A 63 7.14 -5.75 -18.04
N SER A 64 7.03 -6.89 -18.72
CA SER A 64 7.50 -8.18 -18.20
C SER A 64 8.83 -8.54 -18.88
N LEU A 65 9.86 -8.78 -18.07
CA LEU A 65 11.22 -9.11 -18.49
C LEU A 65 11.41 -10.62 -18.75
N GLY A 66 10.37 -11.46 -18.58
CA GLY A 66 10.52 -12.93 -18.59
C GLY A 66 9.38 -13.80 -19.14
N SER A 67 8.28 -13.26 -19.69
CA SER A 67 7.16 -14.07 -20.21
C SER A 67 6.66 -13.62 -21.59
N ARG A 68 5.81 -14.42 -22.26
CA ARG A 68 5.43 -14.30 -23.70
C ARG A 68 4.86 -12.93 -24.14
N TYR A 69 4.51 -12.02 -23.22
CA TYR A 69 4.01 -10.68 -23.50
C TYR A 69 4.97 -9.65 -22.88
N ASN A 70 5.54 -8.78 -23.71
CA ASN A 70 6.67 -7.90 -23.35
C ASN A 70 6.29 -6.51 -22.86
N SER A 71 5.03 -6.16 -22.93
CA SER A 71 4.42 -5.07 -22.17
C SER A 71 2.95 -5.00 -22.47
N TYR A 72 2.17 -4.35 -21.62
CA TYR A 72 0.90 -3.79 -22.05
C TYR A 72 0.79 -2.32 -21.67
N ASP A 73 0.05 -1.60 -22.51
CA ASP A 73 -0.40 -0.24 -22.27
C ASP A 73 -1.94 -0.26 -22.12
N GLN A 74 -2.42 0.42 -21.09
CA GLN A 74 -3.85 0.61 -20.83
C GLN A 74 -4.08 2.05 -20.38
N THR A 75 -5.16 2.67 -20.88
CA THR A 75 -5.55 4.02 -20.46
C THR A 75 -6.94 3.97 -19.86
N ILE A 76 -7.04 4.14 -18.56
CA ILE A 76 -8.33 4.23 -17.87
C ILE A 76 -8.74 5.70 -17.84
N THR A 77 -9.92 6.02 -18.35
CA THR A 77 -10.56 7.33 -18.13
C THR A 77 -11.56 7.19 -17.00
N PHE A 78 -11.54 8.13 -16.07
CA PHE A 78 -12.38 8.08 -14.88
C PHE A 78 -12.88 9.46 -14.46
N SER A 79 -13.91 9.46 -13.61
CA SER A 79 -14.35 10.63 -12.85
C SER A 79 -14.22 10.34 -11.36
N THR A 80 -13.85 11.35 -10.58
CA THR A 80 -13.77 11.25 -9.12
C THR A 80 -15.12 11.56 -8.49
N ILE A 81 -15.48 10.80 -7.46
CA ILE A 81 -16.72 10.94 -6.71
C ILE A 81 -16.42 10.73 -5.24
N GLU A 82 -16.86 11.62 -4.38
CA GLU A 82 -16.79 11.41 -2.94
C GLU A 82 -18.14 10.91 -2.42
N LYS A 83 -18.11 9.88 -1.58
CA LYS A 83 -19.29 9.38 -0.85
C LYS A 83 -18.97 9.39 0.63
N ASN A 84 -19.62 10.29 1.38
CA ASN A 84 -19.46 10.41 2.84
C ASN A 84 -17.98 10.46 3.29
N GLY A 85 -17.14 11.27 2.63
CA GLY A 85 -15.72 11.39 2.97
C GLY A 85 -14.82 10.24 2.47
N VAL A 86 -15.37 9.26 1.75
CA VAL A 86 -14.61 8.20 1.09
C VAL A 86 -14.49 8.50 -0.41
N PRO A 87 -13.27 8.59 -0.97
CA PRO A 87 -13.04 8.87 -2.39
C PRO A 87 -13.24 7.61 -3.24
N TYR A 88 -13.99 7.76 -4.32
CA TYR A 88 -14.21 6.76 -5.35
C TYR A 88 -13.80 7.31 -6.72
N ILE A 89 -13.51 6.40 -7.64
CA ILE A 89 -13.53 6.69 -9.07
C ILE A 89 -14.63 5.88 -9.75
N ARG A 90 -15.27 6.47 -10.75
CA ARG A 90 -16.05 5.73 -11.75
C ARG A 90 -15.28 5.67 -13.04
N TYR A 91 -15.12 4.48 -13.59
CA TYR A 91 -14.30 4.25 -14.77
C TYR A 91 -14.91 3.17 -15.66
N THR A 92 -14.58 3.21 -16.94
CA THR A 92 -14.83 2.12 -17.88
C THR A 92 -13.51 1.48 -18.23
N GLU A 93 -13.43 0.15 -18.29
CA GLU A 93 -12.22 -0.49 -18.79
C GLU A 93 -11.99 -0.08 -20.26
N SER A 94 -10.76 0.33 -20.57
CA SER A 94 -10.32 0.52 -21.95
C SER A 94 -9.81 -0.79 -22.53
N ASP A 95 -9.77 -0.84 -23.85
CA ASP A 95 -9.03 -1.87 -24.56
C ASP A 95 -7.56 -1.87 -24.15
N ARG A 96 -6.95 -3.06 -24.15
CA ARG A 96 -5.55 -3.24 -23.76
C ARG A 96 -4.70 -3.49 -24.99
N GLN A 97 -3.59 -2.78 -25.11
CA GLN A 97 -2.62 -3.03 -26.16
C GLN A 97 -1.45 -3.82 -25.59
N TYR A 98 -1.22 -5.03 -26.09
CA TYR A 98 -0.08 -5.87 -25.76
C TYR A 98 1.00 -5.74 -26.82
N ILE A 99 2.26 -5.75 -26.38
CA ILE A 99 3.43 -5.76 -27.25
C ILE A 99 4.19 -7.06 -27.00
N SER A 100 4.42 -7.86 -28.05
CA SER A 100 5.20 -9.11 -27.97
C SER A 100 6.71 -8.86 -28.01
N LEU A 101 7.50 -9.91 -27.72
CA LEU A 101 8.98 -9.90 -27.79
C LEU A 101 9.53 -9.40 -29.12
N ASP A 102 8.89 -9.76 -30.23
CA ASP A 102 9.25 -9.35 -31.58
C ASP A 102 8.63 -7.99 -32.01
N GLY A 103 8.06 -7.24 -31.05
CA GLY A 103 7.53 -5.90 -31.25
C GLY A 103 6.14 -5.84 -31.91
N LYS A 104 5.46 -6.98 -32.10
CA LYS A 104 4.10 -6.98 -32.65
C LYS A 104 3.11 -6.48 -31.61
N LYS A 105 2.17 -5.65 -32.06
CA LYS A 105 1.11 -5.09 -31.24
C LYS A 105 -0.18 -5.88 -31.44
N PHE A 106 -0.84 -6.25 -30.36
CA PHE A 106 -2.14 -6.92 -30.37
C PHE A 106 -3.09 -6.18 -29.44
N GLU A 107 -4.31 -5.97 -29.88
CA GLU A 107 -5.35 -5.32 -29.09
C GLU A 107 -6.29 -6.38 -28.52
N VAL A 108 -6.54 -6.32 -27.21
CA VAL A 108 -7.55 -7.13 -26.54
C VAL A 108 -8.71 -6.22 -26.20
N LYS A 109 -9.86 -6.49 -26.83
CA LYS A 109 -11.11 -5.80 -26.51
C LYS A 109 -11.51 -6.16 -25.09
N LYS A 110 -11.53 -5.16 -24.23
CA LYS A 110 -11.93 -5.25 -22.82
C LYS A 110 -13.09 -4.33 -22.52
N SER A 111 -13.21 -3.23 -23.29
CA SER A 111 -14.31 -2.32 -23.12
C SER A 111 -15.60 -2.95 -23.62
N ASP A 112 -16.51 -3.24 -22.69
CA ASP A 112 -17.89 -3.63 -22.95
C ASP A 112 -18.88 -2.48 -22.64
N GLY A 113 -18.35 -1.30 -22.28
CA GLY A 113 -19.12 -0.15 -21.83
C GLY A 113 -19.62 -0.25 -20.39
N THR A 114 -19.27 -1.32 -19.66
CA THR A 114 -19.62 -1.45 -18.24
C THR A 114 -18.87 -0.40 -17.42
N GLU A 115 -19.62 0.39 -16.67
CA GLU A 115 -19.07 1.29 -15.67
C GLU A 115 -18.76 0.53 -14.39
N TRP A 116 -17.54 0.74 -13.89
CA TRP A 116 -17.01 0.19 -12.66
C TRP A 116 -16.76 1.30 -11.67
N GLU A 117 -16.69 0.93 -10.39
CA GLU A 117 -16.40 1.86 -9.32
C GLU A 117 -15.41 1.25 -8.34
N ALA A 118 -14.39 2.01 -7.97
CA ALA A 118 -13.33 1.61 -7.04
C ALA A 118 -13.08 2.72 -6.02
N VAL A 119 -12.71 2.36 -4.80
CA VAL A 119 -12.17 3.31 -3.83
C VAL A 119 -10.79 3.74 -4.29
N PHE A 120 -10.48 5.02 -4.16
CA PHE A 120 -9.28 5.62 -4.72
C PHE A 120 -8.52 6.45 -3.69
N PHE A 121 -7.37 5.96 -3.29
CA PHE A 121 -6.45 6.72 -2.46
C PHE A 121 -5.22 7.11 -3.26
N LYS A 122 -4.79 8.36 -3.12
CA LYS A 122 -3.50 8.82 -3.67
C LYS A 122 -2.81 9.79 -2.74
N ASN A 123 -1.49 9.80 -2.79
CA ASN A 123 -0.62 10.80 -2.21
C ASN A 123 0.65 10.95 -3.08
N GLU A 124 1.62 11.71 -2.60
CA GLU A 124 2.87 11.98 -3.33
C GLU A 124 3.78 10.73 -3.53
N TYR A 125 3.55 9.66 -2.75
CA TYR A 125 4.37 8.43 -2.76
C TYR A 125 3.70 7.29 -3.51
N PHE A 126 2.38 7.17 -3.41
CA PHE A 126 1.65 6.07 -4.03
C PHE A 126 0.19 6.44 -4.32
N PHE A 127 -0.45 5.59 -5.10
CA PHE A 127 -1.89 5.49 -5.17
C PHE A 127 -2.31 4.03 -5.04
N VAL A 128 -3.58 3.81 -4.68
CA VAL A 128 -4.23 2.51 -4.61
C VAL A 128 -5.66 2.64 -5.13
N LEU A 129 -6.02 1.73 -6.03
CA LEU A 129 -7.39 1.50 -6.45
C LEU A 129 -7.89 0.19 -5.85
N LEU A 130 -8.98 0.24 -5.09
CA LEU A 130 -9.55 -0.90 -4.38
C LEU A 130 -10.94 -1.24 -4.92
N ASN A 131 -11.14 -2.50 -5.28
CA ASN A 131 -12.42 -3.06 -5.69
C ASN A 131 -13.45 -3.06 -4.55
N LYS A 132 -14.70 -3.37 -4.92
CA LYS A 132 -15.80 -3.62 -3.97
C LYS A 132 -15.45 -4.62 -2.87
N ASP A 133 -14.71 -5.67 -3.19
CA ASP A 133 -14.31 -6.67 -2.22
C ASP A 133 -13.13 -6.24 -1.35
N GLY A 134 -12.38 -5.22 -1.76
CA GLY A 134 -11.16 -4.71 -1.11
C GLY A 134 -9.88 -5.09 -1.85
N THR A 135 -9.98 -5.79 -3.00
CA THR A 135 -8.79 -6.21 -3.76
C THR A 135 -8.16 -5.01 -4.44
N CYS A 136 -6.83 -4.91 -4.41
CA CYS A 136 -6.15 -3.87 -5.16
C CYS A 136 -6.21 -4.20 -6.66
N LEU A 137 -6.77 -3.26 -7.42
CA LEU A 137 -6.84 -3.30 -8.88
C LEU A 137 -5.58 -2.78 -9.54
N TYR A 138 -5.04 -1.67 -9.03
CA TYR A 138 -3.86 -0.95 -9.51
C TYR A 138 -3.28 -0.12 -8.36
N GLY A 139 -1.97 0.13 -8.39
CA GLY A 139 -1.28 0.92 -7.36
C GLY A 139 -0.02 0.24 -6.84
N ALA A 140 0.53 0.78 -5.75
CA ALA A 140 1.79 0.31 -5.18
C ALA A 140 1.78 -1.21 -4.88
N LYS A 141 0.65 -1.68 -4.34
CA LYS A 141 0.42 -3.09 -4.02
C LYS A 141 0.46 -4.04 -5.22
N ASN A 142 0.01 -3.61 -6.40
CA ASN A 142 0.04 -4.43 -7.63
C ASN A 142 1.45 -4.66 -8.18
N ALA A 143 2.37 -3.79 -7.81
CA ALA A 143 3.73 -3.84 -8.30
C ALA A 143 4.74 -4.34 -7.27
N TYR A 144 4.31 -4.60 -6.03
CA TYR A 144 5.15 -5.17 -4.98
C TYR A 144 4.50 -6.38 -4.32
N ASP A 145 4.51 -7.51 -5.01
CA ASP A 145 4.16 -8.82 -4.45
C ASP A 145 5.16 -9.31 -3.35
N THR A 146 6.08 -8.46 -2.85
CA THR A 146 7.11 -8.89 -1.87
C THR A 146 7.59 -7.89 -0.81
N TRP A 147 7.19 -6.60 -0.79
CA TRP A 147 7.91 -5.63 0.07
C TRP A 147 7.06 -4.65 0.91
N GLU A 148 5.77 -4.55 0.61
CA GLU A 148 4.82 -3.83 1.45
C GLU A 148 4.41 -4.70 2.63
N TYR A 149 4.16 -4.06 3.77
CA TYR A 149 3.54 -4.74 4.90
C TYR A 149 2.70 -3.78 5.72
N HIS A 150 1.58 -4.30 6.20
CA HIS A 150 0.69 -3.57 7.08
C HIS A 150 1.21 -3.71 8.51
N VAL A 151 0.78 -2.83 9.40
CA VAL A 151 1.17 -2.92 10.81
C VAL A 151 0.82 -4.30 11.40
N HIS A 152 -0.25 -4.96 10.98
CA HIS A 152 -0.59 -6.32 11.44
C HIS A 152 0.44 -7.42 11.09
N ASP A 153 1.39 -7.15 10.18
CA ASP A 153 2.49 -8.06 9.84
C ASP A 153 3.69 -7.96 10.82
N THR A 154 3.61 -7.06 11.80
CA THR A 154 4.67 -6.79 12.79
C THR A 154 4.25 -7.22 14.20
N GLU A 155 5.13 -7.01 15.18
CA GLU A 155 4.70 -7.04 16.57
C GLU A 155 3.81 -5.84 16.85
N VAL A 156 2.56 -6.11 17.23
CA VAL A 156 1.53 -5.10 17.48
C VAL A 156 0.85 -5.28 18.83
N LYS A 157 0.50 -4.15 19.45
CA LYS A 157 -0.30 -4.08 20.67
C LYS A 157 -1.32 -2.97 20.53
N GLN A 158 -2.48 -3.17 21.14
CA GLN A 158 -3.57 -2.19 21.23
C GLN A 158 -4.05 -2.11 22.68
N SER A 159 -4.55 -0.96 23.11
CA SER A 159 -5.15 -0.81 24.44
C SER A 159 -6.46 -1.55 24.57
N SER A 160 -7.33 -1.41 23.58
CA SER A 160 -8.62 -2.09 23.49
C SER A 160 -9.01 -2.31 22.03
N SER A 161 -10.12 -3.00 21.80
CA SER A 161 -10.74 -3.14 20.49
C SER A 161 -12.23 -3.42 20.67
N LEU A 162 -13.07 -2.82 19.83
CA LEU A 162 -14.50 -3.10 19.79
C LEU A 162 -14.74 -4.56 19.42
N LYS A 163 -15.73 -5.17 20.08
CA LYS A 163 -16.21 -6.51 19.76
C LYS A 163 -17.72 -6.49 19.68
N GLU A 164 -18.24 -6.80 18.49
CA GLU A 164 -19.67 -6.88 18.23
C GLU A 164 -20.03 -8.32 17.86
N LYS A 165 -20.72 -9.02 18.78
CA LYS A 165 -21.08 -10.44 18.61
C LYS A 165 -19.83 -11.28 18.29
N THR A 166 -19.71 -11.77 17.05
CA THR A 166 -18.60 -12.57 16.56
C THR A 166 -17.54 -11.75 15.81
N LYS A 167 -17.81 -10.48 15.50
CA LYS A 167 -16.89 -9.60 14.78
C LYS A 167 -15.99 -8.85 15.77
N SER A 168 -14.70 -8.82 15.44
CA SER A 168 -13.67 -8.07 16.15
C SER A 168 -13.22 -6.92 15.25
N TYR A 169 -12.87 -5.80 15.87
CA TYR A 169 -12.29 -4.61 15.23
C TYR A 169 -10.90 -4.36 15.82
N SER A 170 -10.06 -5.39 15.76
CA SER A 170 -8.71 -5.38 16.31
C SER A 170 -7.71 -4.89 15.26
N ILE A 171 -6.55 -4.41 15.68
CA ILE A 171 -5.44 -4.04 14.77
C ILE A 171 -5.05 -5.17 13.82
N ASN A 172 -5.20 -6.43 14.24
CA ASN A 172 -4.95 -7.61 13.41
C ASN A 172 -5.99 -7.83 12.30
N ASP A 173 -7.13 -7.12 12.38
CA ASP A 173 -8.20 -7.17 11.38
C ASP A 173 -8.05 -6.04 10.33
N MET A 174 -7.15 -5.07 10.55
CA MET A 174 -6.95 -3.88 9.71
C MET A 174 -6.38 -4.17 8.32
N GLY A 175 -6.65 -3.25 7.39
CA GLY A 175 -6.04 -3.20 6.06
C GLY A 175 -6.77 -4.02 5.00
N CYS A 176 -6.39 -3.86 3.73
CA CYS A 176 -6.93 -4.68 2.64
C CYS A 176 -6.24 -6.06 2.58
N ASN A 177 -6.86 -7.08 3.17
CA ASN A 177 -6.31 -8.44 3.23
C ASN A 177 -6.26 -9.14 1.86
N PHE A 178 -5.14 -9.77 1.52
CA PHE A 178 -4.95 -10.57 0.31
C PHE A 178 -5.37 -12.06 0.46
N PRO A 179 -5.48 -12.84 -0.64
CA PRO A 179 -6.64 -13.68 -0.96
C PRO A 179 -6.66 -15.07 -0.30
N GLU A 180 -5.89 -15.33 0.76
CA GLU A 180 -6.05 -16.61 1.45
C GLU A 180 -7.35 -16.67 2.27
N LYS A 181 -7.98 -15.52 2.57
CA LYS A 181 -9.30 -15.45 3.21
C LYS A 181 -10.25 -14.56 2.40
N ARG A 182 -11.45 -15.08 2.14
CA ARG A 182 -12.44 -14.62 1.13
C ARG A 182 -13.14 -13.26 1.39
N THR A 183 -12.64 -12.43 2.31
CA THR A 183 -13.21 -11.10 2.60
C THR A 183 -12.07 -10.11 2.77
N VAL A 184 -11.99 -9.13 1.86
CA VAL A 184 -10.73 -8.47 1.47
C VAL A 184 -10.67 -7.00 1.97
N TRP A 185 -11.79 -6.37 2.33
CA TRP A 185 -11.78 -5.24 3.27
C TRP A 185 -11.57 -5.78 4.68
N GLY A 186 -10.39 -5.51 5.26
CA GLY A 186 -10.18 -5.68 6.70
C GLY A 186 -11.08 -4.73 7.47
N ALA A 187 -11.43 -5.13 8.69
CA ALA A 187 -12.16 -4.25 9.57
C ALA A 187 -11.19 -3.20 10.12
N PRO A 188 -11.58 -1.90 10.19
CA PRO A 188 -10.76 -0.91 10.87
C PRO A 188 -10.50 -1.37 12.31
N TRP A 189 -9.39 -0.92 12.90
CA TRP A 189 -9.31 -0.94 14.35
C TRP A 189 -10.28 0.11 14.87
N CYS A 190 -11.22 -0.31 15.69
CA CYS A 190 -12.05 0.61 16.46
C CYS A 190 -11.77 0.31 17.91
N GLU A 191 -11.49 1.35 18.69
CA GLU A 191 -11.37 1.19 20.14
C GLU A 191 -12.70 0.69 20.74
N GLY A 192 -12.63 0.04 21.90
CA GLY A 192 -13.78 -0.61 22.54
C GLY A 192 -14.13 -0.05 23.92
N VAL A 193 -13.76 1.19 24.22
CA VAL A 193 -14.05 1.85 25.49
C VAL A 193 -15.29 2.74 25.38
N GLN A 194 -15.88 3.08 26.52
CA GLN A 194 -16.97 4.05 26.53
C GLN A 194 -16.44 5.46 26.28
N GLY A 195 -17.07 6.19 25.36
CA GLY A 195 -16.72 7.56 25.03
C GLY A 195 -15.95 7.65 23.71
N GLN A 196 -15.16 8.71 23.56
CA GLN A 196 -14.51 9.09 22.30
C GLN A 196 -13.12 8.46 22.09
N GLY A 197 -12.79 7.36 22.78
CA GLY A 197 -11.47 6.72 22.64
C GLY A 197 -10.25 7.55 23.06
N ILE A 198 -10.42 8.69 23.74
CA ILE A 198 -9.27 9.53 24.16
C ILE A 198 -8.39 8.76 25.14
N GLY A 199 -7.09 8.68 24.83
CA GLY A 199 -6.09 7.90 25.58
C GLY A 199 -5.89 6.48 25.06
N GLU A 200 -6.75 6.00 24.17
CA GLU A 200 -6.56 4.72 23.49
C GLU A 200 -5.36 4.79 22.55
N ARG A 201 -4.70 3.66 22.36
CA ARG A 201 -3.35 3.62 21.80
C ARG A 201 -3.06 2.34 21.03
N LEU A 202 -2.22 2.50 20.02
CA LEU A 202 -1.59 1.42 19.29
C LEU A 202 -0.07 1.52 19.48
N GLU A 203 0.58 0.37 19.62
CA GLU A 203 2.03 0.23 19.65
C GLU A 203 2.44 -0.83 18.63
N PHE A 204 3.44 -0.52 17.81
CA PHE A 204 3.92 -1.46 16.81
C PHE A 204 5.40 -1.27 16.51
N SER A 205 6.04 -2.37 16.11
CA SER A 205 7.41 -2.37 15.62
C SER A 205 7.45 -2.13 14.12
N LEU A 206 8.52 -1.50 13.62
CA LEU A 206 8.85 -1.44 12.19
C LEU A 206 9.72 -2.62 11.72
N LYS A 207 9.89 -3.62 12.57
CA LYS A 207 10.47 -4.90 12.20
C LYS A 207 9.35 -5.83 11.76
N LYS A 208 9.36 -6.23 10.48
CA LYS A 208 8.47 -7.28 9.98
C LYS A 208 8.85 -8.63 10.64
N ASN A 209 7.85 -9.42 11.01
CA ASN A 209 8.05 -10.72 11.65
C ASN A 209 8.76 -11.75 10.73
N ASN A 210 8.88 -11.46 9.43
CA ASN A 210 9.71 -12.17 8.46
C ASN A 210 10.77 -11.23 7.85
N SER A 211 11.98 -11.74 7.64
CA SER A 211 13.28 -11.05 7.53
C SER A 211 13.48 -10.00 6.42
N TYR A 212 12.45 -9.64 5.64
CA TYR A 212 12.61 -8.74 4.49
C TYR A 212 12.73 -7.26 4.87
N ALA A 213 12.25 -6.85 6.05
CA ALA A 213 12.40 -5.48 6.54
C ALA A 213 13.87 -5.08 6.78
N GLU A 214 14.77 -6.04 7.01
CA GLU A 214 16.21 -5.79 7.21
C GLU A 214 16.91 -5.32 5.91
N VAL A 215 16.26 -5.44 4.75
CA VAL A 215 16.80 -5.03 3.45
C VAL A 215 16.69 -3.51 3.24
N PHE A 216 15.79 -2.82 3.97
CA PHE A 216 15.56 -1.38 3.81
C PHE A 216 16.00 -0.60 5.05
N GLY A 217 16.99 0.27 4.86
CA GLY A 217 17.53 1.09 5.95
C GLY A 217 16.61 2.21 6.43
N LYS A 218 15.60 2.59 5.63
CA LYS A 218 14.67 3.68 5.95
C LYS A 218 13.22 3.36 5.60
N GLN A 219 12.28 3.90 6.35
CA GLN A 219 10.85 3.64 6.22
C GLN A 219 10.01 4.89 6.51
N LYS A 220 8.81 4.94 5.93
CA LYS A 220 7.74 5.92 6.21
C LYS A 220 6.47 5.19 6.68
N ILE A 221 5.65 5.90 7.46
CA ILE A 221 4.38 5.38 7.96
C ILE A 221 3.26 6.25 7.41
N PHE A 222 2.26 5.59 6.83
CA PHE A 222 1.06 6.23 6.35
C PHE A 222 -0.13 5.73 7.14
N ILE A 223 -1.05 6.63 7.47
CA ILE A 223 -2.25 6.32 8.24
C ILE A 223 -3.50 6.74 7.47
N SER A 224 -4.49 5.86 7.43
CA SER A 224 -5.86 6.14 6.98
C SER A 224 -6.77 6.06 8.20
N ILE A 225 -7.51 7.13 8.50
CA ILE A 225 -8.37 7.22 9.69
C ILE A 225 -9.83 6.94 9.37
N GLY A 226 -10.62 6.64 10.41
CA GLY A 226 -12.06 6.41 10.34
C GLY A 226 -12.46 4.99 9.93
N TYR A 227 -13.77 4.77 9.90
CA TYR A 227 -14.32 3.50 9.41
C TYR A 227 -14.53 3.60 7.90
N VAL A 228 -13.63 3.01 7.12
CA VAL A 228 -13.73 2.98 5.65
C VAL A 228 -14.27 1.64 5.20
N ASP A 229 -15.38 1.66 4.46
CA ASP A 229 -15.98 0.48 3.84
C ASP A 229 -16.62 0.86 2.52
N TYR A 230 -16.38 0.04 1.49
CA TYR A 230 -16.92 0.28 0.15
C TYR A 230 -18.45 0.32 0.12
N SER A 231 -19.09 -0.63 0.80
CA SER A 231 -20.54 -0.80 0.76
C SER A 231 -21.25 0.09 1.80
N ARG A 232 -20.51 0.60 2.79
CA ARG A 232 -20.99 1.43 3.89
C ARG A 232 -20.12 2.67 4.09
N PRO A 233 -19.97 3.53 3.07
CA PRO A 233 -19.16 4.75 3.20
C PRO A 233 -19.72 5.71 4.26
N ASP A 234 -21.01 5.61 4.60
CA ASP A 234 -21.63 6.37 5.69
C ASP A 234 -20.98 6.13 7.06
N LEU A 235 -20.31 4.99 7.26
CA LEU A 235 -19.63 4.70 8.52
C LEU A 235 -18.45 5.61 8.81
N TYR A 236 -17.87 6.22 7.78
CA TYR A 236 -16.75 7.15 7.96
C TYR A 236 -17.14 8.35 8.83
N SER A 237 -18.26 9.01 8.52
CA SER A 237 -18.76 10.14 9.32
C SER A 237 -19.51 9.68 10.57
N ALA A 238 -20.16 8.50 10.51
CA ALA A 238 -20.93 7.97 11.62
C ALA A 238 -20.07 7.62 12.85
N ASN A 239 -18.84 7.16 12.65
CA ASN A 239 -17.88 6.83 13.70
C ASN A 239 -16.89 7.97 13.95
N SER A 240 -16.32 8.03 15.16
CA SER A 240 -15.29 9.00 15.48
C SER A 240 -13.97 8.69 14.77
N ARG A 241 -13.17 9.74 14.54
CA ARG A 241 -11.92 9.67 13.76
C ARG A 241 -10.81 10.41 14.52
N PRO A 242 -9.59 9.87 14.64
CA PRO A 242 -8.51 10.58 15.30
C PRO A 242 -8.20 11.90 14.60
N LYS A 243 -8.18 12.99 15.38
CA LYS A 243 -7.82 14.33 14.92
C LYS A 243 -6.44 14.72 15.36
N THR A 244 -6.01 14.26 16.53
CA THR A 244 -4.65 14.49 17.01
C THR A 244 -4.12 13.23 17.67
N LEU A 245 -2.92 12.82 17.28
CA LEU A 245 -2.20 11.68 17.85
C LEU A 245 -0.94 12.17 18.56
N SER A 246 -0.75 11.79 19.82
CA SER A 246 0.57 11.90 20.46
C SER A 246 1.42 10.73 20.02
N VAL A 247 2.55 11.00 19.37
CA VAL A 247 3.44 9.98 18.83
C VAL A 247 4.71 9.87 19.66
N TYR A 248 5.08 8.63 19.96
CA TYR A 248 6.31 8.25 20.64
C TYR A 248 7.11 7.33 19.73
N ILE A 249 8.42 7.52 19.71
CA ILE A 249 9.37 6.69 18.96
C ILE A 249 10.41 6.17 19.95
N ASN A 250 10.53 4.85 20.05
CA ASN A 250 11.40 4.19 21.04
C ASN A 250 11.11 4.70 22.47
N ASP A 251 9.83 4.79 22.82
CA ASP A 251 9.28 5.31 24.08
C ASP A 251 9.57 6.78 24.42
N ALA A 252 10.33 7.50 23.59
CA ALA A 252 10.51 8.93 23.71
C ALA A 252 9.36 9.67 23.01
N PHE A 253 8.77 10.66 23.70
CA PHE A 253 7.77 11.54 23.07
C PHE A 253 8.42 12.25 21.89
N TYR A 254 7.78 12.18 20.72
CA TYR A 254 8.24 12.83 19.52
C TYR A 254 7.49 14.13 19.27
N LYS A 255 6.18 14.05 18.98
CA LYS A 255 5.31 15.21 18.81
C LYS A 255 3.84 14.81 18.82
N ASP A 256 2.99 15.83 18.94
CA ASP A 256 1.57 15.69 18.59
C ASP A 256 1.40 15.96 17.09
N ILE A 257 0.62 15.11 16.43
CA ILE A 257 0.39 15.15 14.99
C ILE A 257 -1.09 15.40 14.76
N HIS A 258 -1.38 16.49 14.06
CA HIS A 258 -2.72 16.78 13.59
C HIS A 258 -2.98 16.00 12.29
N LEU A 259 -4.12 15.33 12.22
CA LEU A 259 -4.58 14.62 11.03
C LEU A 259 -5.75 15.39 10.41
N ASP A 260 -5.72 15.52 9.10
CA ASP A 260 -6.84 16.07 8.33
C ASP A 260 -8.02 15.10 8.39
N ASP A 261 -9.25 15.61 8.40
CA ASP A 261 -10.48 14.80 8.38
C ASP A 261 -10.72 14.19 6.99
N THR A 262 -9.86 13.26 6.60
CA THR A 262 -9.93 12.52 5.33
C THR A 262 -9.64 11.04 5.53
N SER A 263 -10.33 10.20 4.76
CA SER A 263 -10.06 8.75 4.70
C SER A 263 -8.78 8.41 3.92
N GLY A 264 -8.23 9.37 3.17
CA GLY A 264 -6.98 9.20 2.44
C GLY A 264 -5.77 8.94 3.35
N TYR A 265 -4.78 8.22 2.82
CA TYR A 265 -3.53 7.96 3.53
C TYR A 265 -2.71 9.23 3.71
N GLN A 266 -2.40 9.56 4.97
CA GLN A 266 -1.59 10.70 5.37
C GLN A 266 -0.21 10.22 5.83
N ASP A 267 0.86 10.92 5.45
CA ASP A 267 2.22 10.65 5.98
C ASP A 267 2.27 11.06 7.45
N LEU A 268 2.26 10.06 8.33
CA LEU A 268 2.21 10.29 9.77
C LEU A 268 3.44 11.08 10.25
N LEU A 269 4.61 10.85 9.65
CA LEU A 269 5.89 11.39 10.10
C LEU A 269 6.65 12.05 8.94
N LYS A 270 5.99 13.05 8.32
CA LYS A 270 6.47 13.71 7.08
C LYS A 270 7.92 14.20 7.13
N ASP A 271 8.36 14.68 8.29
CA ASP A 271 9.67 15.25 8.61
C ASP A 271 10.68 14.23 9.15
N ARG A 272 10.34 12.93 9.24
CA ARG A 272 11.23 11.91 9.80
C ARG A 272 11.19 10.59 9.03
N LEU A 273 12.37 10.12 8.67
CA LEU A 273 12.57 8.75 8.20
C LEU A 273 12.88 7.84 9.39
N LEU A 274 12.32 6.64 9.36
CA LEU A 274 12.41 5.66 10.44
C LEU A 274 13.26 4.46 10.02
N THR A 275 13.73 3.69 10.99
CA THR A 275 14.50 2.47 10.75
C THR A 275 13.68 1.24 11.15
N ALA A 276 14.07 0.07 10.65
CA ALA A 276 13.39 -1.19 10.99
C ALA A 276 13.43 -1.56 12.49
N ASN A 277 14.29 -0.91 13.28
CA ASN A 277 14.38 -1.14 14.72
C ASN A 277 13.52 -0.16 15.55
N ASP A 278 12.92 0.85 14.92
CA ASP A 278 12.08 1.80 15.65
C ASP A 278 10.78 1.14 16.09
N THR A 279 10.37 1.43 17.33
CA THR A 279 9.03 1.16 17.83
C THR A 279 8.22 2.43 17.86
N ILE A 280 6.95 2.33 17.48
CA ILE A 280 6.04 3.46 17.34
C ILE A 280 4.89 3.23 18.30
N LYS A 281 4.56 4.25 19.09
CA LYS A 281 3.37 4.26 19.93
C LYS A 281 2.59 5.53 19.61
N ILE A 282 1.33 5.36 19.23
CA ILE A 282 0.40 6.45 18.96
C ILE A 282 -0.72 6.43 19.99
N ILE A 283 -1.09 7.60 20.49
CA ILE A 283 -2.14 7.77 21.49
C ILE A 283 -3.15 8.80 20.97
N ILE A 284 -4.44 8.46 20.99
CA ILE A 284 -5.51 9.37 20.59
C ILE A 284 -5.62 10.50 21.62
N LYS A 285 -5.40 11.73 21.19
CA LYS A 285 -5.44 12.94 22.03
C LYS A 285 -6.68 13.79 21.80
N ASP A 286 -7.17 13.84 20.56
CA ASP A 286 -8.40 14.53 20.14
C ASP A 286 -9.03 13.79 18.96
N VAL A 287 -10.34 13.96 18.76
CA VAL A 287 -11.10 13.31 17.70
C VAL A 287 -12.01 14.27 16.95
N TYR A 288 -12.29 13.94 15.69
CA TYR A 288 -13.52 14.38 15.03
C TYR A 288 -14.63 13.45 15.51
N ALA A 289 -15.64 14.00 16.18
CA ALA A 289 -16.74 13.21 16.73
C ALA A 289 -17.58 12.60 15.60
N GLY A 290 -17.95 11.33 15.76
CA GLY A 290 -18.87 10.64 14.88
C GLY A 290 -20.30 11.15 15.05
N ASP A 291 -21.08 11.09 13.97
CA ASP A 291 -22.48 11.53 13.97
C ASP A 291 -23.38 10.61 14.80
N ASN A 292 -23.02 9.32 14.89
CA ASN A 292 -23.88 8.27 15.48
C ASN A 292 -23.18 7.45 16.56
N TYR A 293 -21.87 7.20 16.42
CA TYR A 293 -21.09 6.33 17.28
C TYR A 293 -19.88 7.07 17.84
N GLN A 294 -19.54 6.78 19.09
CA GLN A 294 -18.38 7.39 19.74
C GLN A 294 -17.10 6.59 19.52
N ASP A 295 -17.23 5.34 19.05
CA ASP A 295 -16.09 4.45 18.76
C ASP A 295 -15.17 5.13 17.75
N THR A 296 -13.92 5.34 18.15
CA THR A 296 -12.91 5.96 17.30
C THR A 296 -12.17 4.93 16.48
N CYS A 297 -12.19 5.07 15.16
CA CYS A 297 -11.65 4.07 14.25
C CYS A 297 -10.41 4.56 13.47
N ILE A 298 -9.47 3.65 13.21
CA ILE A 298 -8.35 3.79 12.28
C ILE A 298 -8.50 2.69 11.23
N ASN A 299 -8.61 3.07 9.96
CA ASN A 299 -8.83 2.16 8.86
C ASN A 299 -7.60 1.29 8.58
N ASP A 300 -6.45 1.94 8.38
CA ASP A 300 -5.22 1.23 8.03
C ASP A 300 -3.98 2.01 8.47
N ILE A 301 -2.90 1.27 8.75
CA ILE A 301 -1.56 1.82 8.92
C ILE A 301 -0.62 1.03 8.01
N PHE A 302 -0.08 1.75 7.05
CA PHE A 302 0.77 1.24 5.98
C PHE A 302 2.22 1.65 6.23
N ILE A 303 3.14 0.70 6.11
CA ILE A 303 4.58 0.96 6.24
C ILE A 303 5.21 0.84 4.86
N LEU A 304 5.81 1.94 4.40
CA LEU A 304 6.51 2.01 3.12
C LEU A 304 8.01 2.03 3.35
N PRO A 305 8.75 0.98 2.96
CA PRO A 305 10.20 1.07 2.89
C PRO A 305 10.63 2.10 1.84
N VAL A 306 11.55 2.98 2.21
CA VAL A 306 12.15 3.96 1.29
C VAL A 306 13.63 3.65 1.09
N ARG A 307 14.08 3.65 -0.16
CA ARG A 307 15.50 3.48 -0.48
C ARG A 307 16.24 4.81 -0.24
N ASN A 308 17.52 4.71 0.11
CA ASN A 308 18.44 5.86 0.20
C ASN A 308 18.76 6.45 -1.16
#